data_AF-A0ABD0Q658-F1
#
_entry.id   AF-A0ABD0Q658-F1
#
_cell.length_a   1.000
_cell.length_b   1.000
_cell.length_c   1.000
_cell.angle_alpha   90.00
_cell.angle_beta   90.00
_cell.angle_gamma   90.00
#
_symmetry.space_group_name_H-M   'P 1'
#
loop_
_entity.id
_entity.type
_entity.pdbx_description
1 polymer ?
#
loop_
_entity_poly.entity_id
_entity_poly.type
_entity_poly.pdbx_seq_one_letter_code
_entity_poly.pdbx_strand_id
1 'polypeptide(L)'
;IRLALPRNPTPLAKPVSPTLRASRLLLRFNSVSSVSTLFSMPERRPFVRLPTDVYPVNYGLRLKPDLIDFTFEGKLEAAVE
;
A
#
# COMPACT_ATOMS: atom_id res chain seq x y z
N ILE A 1 19.53 63.71 8.52
CA ILE A 1 19.42 63.08 9.86
C ILE A 1 18.85 61.68 9.66
N ARG A 2 19.60 60.63 10.01
CA ARG A 2 19.07 59.26 10.06
C ARG A 2 18.22 59.11 11.31
N LEU A 3 16.99 58.63 11.19
CA LEU A 3 16.31 57.88 12.24
C LEU A 3 15.55 56.73 11.57
N ALA A 4 16.15 55.55 11.66
CA ALA A 4 15.48 54.28 11.43
C ALA A 4 14.77 53.83 12.72
N LEU A 5 13.87 52.83 12.57
CA LEU A 5 13.33 51.87 13.57
C LEU A 5 11.81 52.04 13.84
N PRO A 6 11.02 50.97 14.15
CA PRO A 6 11.18 49.52 13.90
C PRO A 6 10.10 48.92 12.98
N ARG A 7 10.43 47.77 12.38
CA ARG A 7 9.47 46.78 11.89
C ARG A 7 8.68 46.21 13.07
N ASN A 8 7.35 46.27 12.99
CA ASN A 8 6.44 45.65 13.96
C ASN A 8 6.38 44.13 13.72
N PRO A 9 6.64 43.26 14.72
CA PRO A 9 6.55 41.82 14.56
C PRO A 9 5.09 41.33 14.57
N THR A 10 4.77 40.47 13.61
CA THR A 10 3.54 39.68 13.47
C THR A 10 3.12 38.99 14.77
N PRO A 11 1.81 38.94 15.11
CA PRO A 11 1.34 38.08 16.20
C PRO A 11 1.36 36.62 15.74
N LEU A 12 2.32 35.85 16.28
CA LEU A 12 2.41 34.41 16.15
C LEU A 12 1.23 33.75 16.88
N ALA A 13 0.24 33.29 16.12
CA ALA A 13 -0.88 32.52 16.65
C ALA A 13 -0.37 31.23 17.32
N LYS A 14 -0.71 31.02 18.59
CA LYS A 14 -0.42 29.78 19.31
C LYS A 14 -1.46 28.72 18.93
N PRO A 15 -1.05 27.51 18.52
CA PRO A 15 -2.00 26.42 18.35
C PRO A 15 -2.45 25.95 19.74
N VAL A 16 -3.73 26.14 20.05
CA VAL A 16 -4.36 25.51 21.21
C VAL A 16 -4.58 24.04 20.83
N SER A 17 -3.75 23.16 21.39
CA SER A 17 -3.89 21.72 21.25
C SER A 17 -5.18 21.24 21.94
N PRO A 18 -6.11 20.56 21.25
CA PRO A 18 -7.25 19.95 21.91
C PRO A 18 -6.78 18.73 22.69
N THR A 19 -6.89 18.79 24.02
CA THR A 19 -6.64 17.66 24.92
C THR A 19 -7.75 16.62 24.72
N LEU A 20 -7.55 15.67 23.80
CA LEU A 20 -8.43 14.52 23.66
C LEU A 20 -8.26 13.60 24.88
N ARG A 21 -9.21 13.66 25.82
CA ARG A 21 -9.33 12.65 26.88
C ARG A 21 -9.66 11.31 26.22
N ALA A 22 -8.64 10.47 26.08
CA ALA A 22 -8.81 9.09 25.65
C ALA A 22 -9.54 8.30 26.75
N SER A 23 -10.85 8.10 26.60
CA SER A 23 -11.58 7.07 27.32
C SER A 23 -11.05 5.70 26.88
N ARG A 24 -10.22 5.08 27.72
CA ARG A 24 -9.74 3.72 27.51
C ARG A 24 -10.86 2.75 27.83
N LEU A 25 -11.75 2.50 26.86
CA LEU A 25 -12.62 1.34 26.90
C LEU A 25 -11.74 0.10 26.77
N LEU A 26 -11.51 -0.58 27.90
CA LEU A 26 -10.79 -1.85 27.96
C LEU A 26 -11.64 -2.93 27.28
N LEU A 27 -11.50 -3.06 25.96
CA LEU A 27 -12.07 -4.16 25.20
C LEU A 27 -11.27 -5.43 25.51
N ARG A 28 -11.84 -6.29 26.36
CA ARG A 28 -11.32 -7.63 26.64
C ARG A 28 -11.62 -8.52 25.43
N PHE A 29 -10.65 -8.68 24.55
CA PHE A 29 -10.74 -9.65 23.46
C PHE A 29 -10.52 -11.05 24.02
N ASN A 30 -11.55 -11.89 23.99
CA ASN A 30 -11.40 -13.31 24.26
C ASN A 30 -10.66 -13.94 23.08
N SER A 31 -9.41 -14.37 23.30
CA SER A 31 -8.63 -15.09 22.31
C SER A 31 -9.25 -16.48 22.12
N VAL A 32 -9.78 -16.73 20.92
CA VAL A 32 -10.18 -18.07 20.50
C VAL A 32 -8.94 -18.74 19.94
N SER A 33 -8.46 -19.79 20.60
CA SER A 33 -7.34 -20.58 20.07
C SER A 33 -7.85 -21.46 18.93
N SER A 34 -7.23 -21.34 17.76
CA SER A 34 -7.51 -22.17 16.60
C SER A 34 -6.77 -23.50 16.71
N VAL A 35 -7.50 -24.58 17.01
CA VAL A 35 -6.99 -25.96 16.88
C VAL A 35 -6.69 -26.21 15.41
N SER A 36 -5.40 -26.21 15.06
CA SER A 36 -4.92 -26.34 13.68
C SER A 36 -3.76 -27.34 13.61
N THR A 37 -3.99 -28.57 14.07
CA THR A 37 -2.92 -29.59 14.18
C THR A 37 -3.04 -30.76 13.21
N LEU A 38 -3.81 -30.66 12.12
CA LEU A 38 -3.92 -31.74 11.12
C LEU A 38 -3.45 -31.39 9.71
N PHE A 39 -3.13 -30.13 9.44
CA PHE A 39 -2.57 -29.70 8.16
C PHE A 39 -1.48 -28.66 8.43
N SER A 40 -0.25 -29.14 8.66
CA SER A 40 0.93 -28.26 8.61
C SER A 40 1.01 -27.76 7.17
N MET A 41 0.65 -26.49 6.96
CA MET A 41 0.83 -25.87 5.67
C MET A 41 2.33 -25.91 5.36
N PRO A 42 2.72 -26.41 4.17
CA PRO A 42 4.12 -26.44 3.79
C PRO A 42 4.72 -25.03 3.91
N GLU A 43 6.00 -24.97 4.29
CA GLU A 43 6.70 -23.71 4.47
C GLU A 43 6.47 -22.81 3.25
N ARG A 44 6.08 -21.57 3.53
CA ARG A 44 5.73 -20.62 2.48
C ARG A 44 6.97 -20.36 1.65
N ARG A 45 6.93 -20.74 0.37
CA ARG A 45 8.01 -20.44 -0.58
C ARG A 45 8.33 -18.94 -0.52
N PRO A 46 9.61 -18.55 -0.40
CA PRO A 46 9.98 -17.14 -0.39
C PRO A 46 9.52 -16.48 -1.69
N PHE A 47 8.89 -15.30 -1.58
CA PHE A 47 8.54 -14.54 -2.77
C PHE A 47 9.76 -13.85 -3.31
N VAL A 48 10.11 -14.19 -4.55
CA VAL A 48 11.08 -13.41 -5.32
C VAL A 48 10.30 -12.29 -6.02
N ARG A 49 10.70 -11.04 -5.76
CA ARG A 49 10.13 -9.88 -6.44
C ARG A 49 10.73 -9.78 -7.83
N LEU A 50 9.93 -9.31 -8.79
CA LEU A 50 10.47 -8.90 -10.08
C LEU A 50 11.41 -7.69 -9.90
N PRO A 51 12.36 -7.48 -10.84
CA PRO A 51 13.18 -6.28 -10.86
C PRO A 51 12.34 -5.00 -10.81
N THR A 52 12.88 -3.98 -10.14
CA THR A 52 12.23 -2.67 -10.03
C THR A 52 12.62 -1.73 -11.15
N ASP A 53 13.52 -2.13 -12.04
CA ASP A 53 14.18 -1.22 -12.97
C ASP A 53 13.42 -1.12 -14.30
N VAL A 54 12.32 -1.88 -14.42
CA VAL A 54 11.59 -2.16 -15.65
C VAL A 54 10.12 -2.08 -15.30
N TYR A 55 9.42 -1.11 -15.88
CA TYR A 55 8.00 -0.89 -15.61
C TYR A 55 7.16 -1.05 -16.86
N PRO A 56 6.09 -1.86 -16.83
CA PRO A 56 5.21 -1.98 -17.97
C PRO A 56 4.40 -0.69 -18.16
N VAL A 57 4.48 -0.14 -19.36
CA VAL A 57 3.72 1.04 -19.78
C VAL A 57 2.39 0.61 -20.40
N ASN A 58 2.43 -0.43 -21.24
CA ASN A 58 1.25 -0.93 -21.95
C ASN A 58 1.41 -2.41 -22.32
N TYR A 59 0.29 -3.13 -22.36
CA TYR A 59 0.22 -4.50 -22.86
C TYR A 59 -0.75 -4.60 -24.04
N GLY A 60 -0.21 -4.93 -25.22
CA GLY A 60 -0.98 -5.37 -26.38
C GLY A 60 -1.21 -6.87 -26.31
N LEU A 61 -2.45 -7.29 -26.05
CA LEU A 61 -2.84 -8.70 -25.96
C LEU A 61 -3.71 -9.08 -27.14
N ARG A 62 -3.39 -10.20 -27.79
CA ARG A 62 -4.24 -10.83 -28.80
C ARG A 62 -4.38 -12.31 -28.50
N LEU A 63 -5.61 -12.76 -28.28
CA LEU A 63 -5.93 -14.15 -27.97
C LEU A 63 -6.82 -14.75 -29.05
N LYS A 64 -6.65 -16.04 -29.31
CA LYS A 64 -7.51 -16.86 -30.18
C LYS A 64 -7.91 -18.11 -29.38
N PRO A 65 -9.06 -18.10 -28.71
CA PRO A 65 -9.53 -19.25 -27.95
C PRO A 65 -10.06 -20.35 -28.87
N ASP A 66 -9.84 -21.60 -28.46
CA ASP A 66 -10.46 -22.80 -29.00
C ASP A 66 -11.39 -23.39 -27.92
N LEU A 67 -12.69 -23.39 -28.20
CA LEU A 67 -13.72 -23.85 -27.26
C LEU A 67 -14.03 -25.35 -27.40
N ILE A 68 -13.52 -26.01 -28.45
CA ILE A 68 -13.66 -27.45 -28.64
C ILE A 68 -12.62 -28.16 -27.78
N ASP A 69 -11.38 -27.69 -27.85
CA ASP A 69 -10.27 -28.26 -27.09
C ASP A 69 -10.03 -27.56 -25.74
N PHE A 70 -10.78 -26.49 -25.44
CA PHE A 70 -10.61 -25.62 -24.27
C PHE A 70 -9.17 -25.08 -24.14
N THR A 71 -8.59 -24.70 -25.27
CA THR A 71 -7.24 -24.12 -25.36
C THR A 71 -7.29 -22.68 -25.88
N PHE A 72 -6.14 -22.02 -25.95
CA PHE A 72 -6.04 -20.75 -26.65
C PHE A 72 -4.63 -20.53 -27.17
N GLU A 73 -4.52 -19.80 -28.27
CA GLU A 73 -3.28 -19.21 -28.75
C GLU A 73 -3.25 -17.73 -28.37
N GLY A 74 -2.07 -17.19 -28.07
CA GLY A 74 -1.91 -15.80 -27.66
C GLY A 74 -0.65 -15.14 -28.19
N LYS A 75 -0.71 -13.82 -28.39
CA LYS A 75 0.44 -12.95 -28.62
C LYS A 75 0.39 -11.80 -27.62
N LEU A 76 1.56 -11.47 -27.07
CA LEU A 76 1.75 -10.39 -26.11
C LEU A 76 2.85 -9.45 -26.62
N GLU A 77 2.52 -8.17 -26.67
CA GLU A 77 3.44 -7.06 -26.89
C GLU A 77 3.47 -6.22 -25.61
N ALA A 78 4.60 -6.21 -24.91
CA ALA A 78 4.77 -5.45 -23.68
C ALA A 78 5.68 -4.25 -23.93
N ALA A 79 5.12 -3.05 -23.81
CA ALA A 79 5.91 -1.81 -23.81
C ALA A 79 6.42 -1.54 -22.40
N VAL A 80 7.70 -1.21 -22.28
CA VAL A 80 8.39 -1.02 -21.00
C VAL A 80 9.16 0.31 -21.03
N GLU A 81 9.19 1.00 -19.89
CA GLU A 81 10.09 2.11 -19.58
C GLU A 81 11.26 1.64 -18.69
#